data_AF-A0A2S9FLF5-F1
#
_entry.id   AF-A0A2S9FLF5-F1
#
_cell.length_a   1.000
_cell.length_b   1.000
_cell.length_c   1.000
_cell.angle_alpha   90.00
_cell.angle_beta   90.00
_cell.angle_gamma   90.00
#
_symmetry.space_group_name_H-M   'P 1'
#
loop_
_entity.id
_entity.type
_entity.pdbx_description
1 polymer ?
#
loop_
_entity_poly.entity_id
_entity_poly.type
_entity_poly.pdbx_seq_one_letter_code
_entity_poly.pdbx_strand_id
1 'polypeptide(L)'
;HGPLQLPGNNLTVFSSYADCDEVLRHPASASDRLKSTAAQRAIADGAEARPFGPPGFLFLDPPDHTRLRRLVSKAFVPKVVKALEPEIVGLVDGLLRDADGAFDAIAGLAYPLPVAVICRLLGVPLEDEPEFSAASGLLAQSLDPFVTVTGSAGGG
;
A
#
# COMPACT_ATOMS: atom_id res chain seq x y z
N HIS A 1 -17.52 -7.51 20.27
CA HIS A 1 -16.39 -6.82 20.92
C HIS A 1 -16.19 -5.50 20.20
N GLY A 2 -16.13 -4.38 20.93
CA GLY A 2 -15.94 -3.05 20.33
C GLY A 2 -14.47 -2.77 19.99
N PRO A 3 -14.14 -1.56 19.51
CA PRO A 3 -12.77 -1.18 19.17
C PRO A 3 -11.81 -1.32 20.35
N LEU A 4 -10.61 -1.83 20.06
CA LEU A 4 -9.52 -1.92 21.03
C LEU A 4 -8.76 -0.59 21.05
N GLN A 5 -8.78 0.09 22.19
CA GLN A 5 -8.08 1.34 22.39
C GLN A 5 -6.70 1.10 23.02
N LEU A 6 -5.66 1.67 22.42
CA LEU A 6 -4.27 1.63 22.89
C LEU A 6 -3.82 3.08 23.18
N PRO A 7 -4.26 3.66 24.32
CA PRO A 7 -4.12 5.09 24.60
C PRO A 7 -2.67 5.54 24.73
N GLY A 8 -1.75 4.66 25.17
CA GLY A 8 -0.32 4.96 25.22
C GLY A 8 0.31 5.26 23.86
N ASN A 9 -0.34 4.87 22.77
CA ASN A 9 0.17 4.97 21.40
C ASN A 9 -0.74 5.82 20.49
N ASN A 10 -1.78 6.47 21.05
CA ASN A 10 -2.83 7.15 20.26
C ASN A 10 -3.40 6.27 19.13
N LEU A 11 -3.53 4.97 19.38
CA LEU A 11 -3.93 3.98 18.38
C LEU A 11 -5.25 3.33 18.76
N THR A 12 -6.16 3.21 17.79
CA THR A 12 -7.40 2.45 17.90
C THR A 12 -7.40 1.34 16.87
N VAL A 13 -7.73 0.12 17.29
CA VAL A 13 -7.86 -1.04 16.39
C VAL A 13 -9.32 -1.42 16.27
N PHE A 14 -9.81 -1.38 15.04
CA PHE A 14 -11.13 -1.87 14.65
C PHE A 14 -10.96 -3.24 14.00
N SER A 15 -11.66 -4.26 14.52
CA SER A 15 -11.51 -5.65 14.07
C SER A 15 -12.80 -6.26 13.53
N SER A 16 -13.94 -5.60 13.74
CA SER A 16 -15.20 -6.01 13.12
C SER A 16 -15.31 -5.41 11.73
N TYR A 17 -15.92 -6.16 10.81
CA TYR A 17 -16.20 -5.65 9.47
C TYR A 17 -17.02 -4.35 9.53
N ALA A 18 -18.06 -4.31 10.37
CA ALA A 18 -18.94 -3.16 10.50
C ALA A 18 -18.18 -1.89 10.94
N ASP A 19 -17.31 -2.01 11.93
CA ASP A 19 -16.52 -0.87 12.41
C ASP A 19 -15.51 -0.40 11.34
N CYS A 20 -14.83 -1.33 10.65
CA CYS A 20 -13.92 -0.98 9.56
C CYS A 20 -14.64 -0.28 8.41
N ASP A 21 -15.81 -0.79 8.04
CA ASP A 21 -16.65 -0.27 6.97
C ASP A 21 -17.19 1.14 7.30
N GLU A 22 -17.55 1.39 8.57
CA GLU A 22 -17.94 2.69 9.08
C GLU A 22 -16.76 3.68 9.08
N VAL A 23 -15.64 3.29 9.68
CA VAL A 23 -14.44 4.14 9.79
C VAL A 23 -13.91 4.56 8.43
N LEU A 24 -13.87 3.65 7.45
CA LEU A 24 -13.40 3.96 6.09
C LEU A 24 -14.29 4.98 5.34
N ARG A 25 -15.53 5.22 5.79
CA ARG A 25 -16.45 6.20 5.19
C ARG A 25 -16.78 7.38 6.10
N HIS A 26 -16.33 7.34 7.35
CA HIS A 26 -16.65 8.36 8.32
C HIS A 26 -16.06 9.72 7.89
N PRO A 27 -16.82 10.83 7.93
CA PRO A 27 -16.36 12.14 7.45
C PRO A 27 -15.18 12.71 8.24
N ALA A 28 -14.95 12.24 9.46
CA ALA A 28 -13.78 12.63 10.27
C ALA A 28 -12.54 11.75 10.03
N SER A 29 -12.63 10.71 9.20
CA SER A 29 -11.48 9.88 8.84
C SER A 29 -10.63 10.58 7.80
N ALA A 30 -9.33 10.61 8.04
CA ALA A 30 -8.34 11.25 7.19
C ALA A 30 -7.12 10.36 7.02
N SER A 31 -6.56 10.35 5.81
CA SER A 31 -5.27 9.73 5.51
C SER A 31 -4.11 10.68 5.85
N ASP A 32 -4.36 11.99 5.83
CA ASP A 32 -3.39 13.00 6.26
C ASP A 32 -3.19 12.95 7.79
N ARG A 33 -2.05 12.40 8.21
CA ARG A 33 -1.71 12.26 9.63
C ARG A 33 -1.64 13.58 10.38
N LEU A 34 -1.34 14.69 9.69
CA LEU A 34 -1.30 16.00 10.32
C LEU A 34 -2.67 16.40 10.84
N LYS A 35 -3.77 15.86 10.31
CA LYS A 35 -5.13 16.12 10.77
C LYS A 35 -5.56 15.28 11.97
N SER A 36 -4.76 14.29 12.38
CA SER A 36 -5.09 13.48 13.55
C SER A 36 -5.14 14.35 14.82
N THR A 37 -6.04 14.00 15.75
CA THR A 37 -6.16 14.71 17.04
C THR A 37 -4.83 14.79 17.78
N ALA A 38 -4.03 13.73 17.72
CA ALA A 38 -2.71 13.68 18.36
C ALA A 38 -1.73 14.67 17.70
N ALA A 39 -1.64 14.68 16.36
CA ALA A 39 -0.76 15.61 15.65
C ALA A 39 -1.18 17.07 15.85
N GLN A 40 -2.47 17.37 15.77
CA GLN A 40 -3.00 18.72 15.99
C GLN A 40 -2.68 19.26 17.39
N ARG A 41 -2.76 18.42 18.42
CA ARG A 41 -2.34 18.80 19.79
C ARG A 41 -0.84 19.07 19.87
N ALA A 42 -0.01 18.17 19.34
CA ALA A 42 1.44 18.36 19.35
C ALA A 42 1.86 19.65 18.63
N ILE A 43 1.23 19.96 17.48
CA ILE A 43 1.47 21.20 16.73
C ILE A 43 1.05 22.43 17.54
N ALA A 44 -0.11 22.39 18.20
CA ALA A 44 -0.56 23.46 19.09
C ALA A 44 0.41 23.70 20.26
N ASP A 45 1.05 22.63 20.75
CA ASP A 45 2.09 22.66 21.79
C ASP A 45 3.48 23.07 21.25
N GLY A 46 3.59 23.44 19.97
CA GLY A 46 4.80 24.00 19.36
C GLY A 46 5.63 23.00 18.55
N ALA A 47 5.15 21.78 18.32
CA ALA A 47 5.83 20.84 17.42
C ALA A 47 5.77 21.30 15.96
N GLU A 48 6.84 21.04 15.23
CA GLU A 48 6.90 21.34 13.80
C GLU A 48 6.05 20.36 12.99
N ALA A 49 5.19 20.87 12.11
CA ALA A 49 4.38 20.04 11.23
C ALA A 49 5.26 19.41 10.13
N ARG A 50 5.51 18.10 10.25
CA ARG A 50 6.30 17.36 9.26
C ARG A 50 5.43 16.30 8.57
N PRO A 51 5.34 16.31 7.22
CA PRO A 51 4.66 15.26 6.49
C PRO A 51 5.25 13.88 6.83
N PHE A 52 4.38 12.87 6.84
CA PHE A 52 4.80 11.50 7.10
C PHE A 52 5.25 10.83 5.79
N GLY A 53 6.50 10.35 5.77
CA GLY A 53 7.03 9.54 4.68
C GLY A 53 7.31 10.30 3.37
N PRO A 54 7.78 9.58 2.33
CA PRO A 54 8.00 10.15 1.02
C PRO A 54 6.68 10.63 0.38
N PRO A 55 6.74 11.62 -0.53
CA PRO A 55 5.55 12.18 -1.15
C PRO A 55 4.75 11.11 -1.91
N GLY A 56 3.50 10.92 -1.52
CA GLY A 56 2.59 9.97 -2.16
C GLY A 56 1.13 10.38 -1.92
N PHE A 57 0.28 10.18 -2.93
CA PHE A 57 -1.13 10.57 -2.82
C PHE A 57 -1.91 9.72 -1.80
N LEU A 58 -1.36 8.58 -1.38
CA LEU A 58 -1.92 7.71 -0.32
C LEU A 58 -2.04 8.41 1.05
N PHE A 59 -1.24 9.45 1.29
CA PHE A 59 -1.23 10.21 2.56
C PHE A 59 -1.93 11.56 2.45
N LEU A 60 -2.68 11.77 1.37
CA LEU A 60 -3.43 13.01 1.13
C LEU A 60 -4.93 12.73 1.28
N ASP A 61 -5.67 13.79 1.59
CA ASP A 61 -7.14 13.80 1.54
C ASP A 61 -7.62 14.58 0.30
N PRO A 62 -8.93 14.55 -0.02
CA PRO A 62 -9.50 15.50 -0.97
C PRO A 62 -9.17 16.97 -0.60
N PRO A 63 -8.95 17.85 -1.59
CA PRO A 63 -9.13 17.62 -3.03
C PRO A 63 -7.91 17.00 -3.74
N ASP A 64 -6.72 17.06 -3.13
CA ASP A 64 -5.47 16.66 -3.81
C ASP A 64 -5.40 15.16 -4.06
N HIS A 65 -5.82 14.32 -3.10
CA HIS A 65 -5.96 12.89 -3.32
C HIS A 65 -6.86 12.60 -4.53
N THR A 66 -8.03 13.24 -4.61
CA THR A 66 -8.96 13.06 -5.73
C THR A 66 -8.35 13.49 -7.06
N ARG A 67 -7.63 14.62 -7.09
CA ARG A 67 -6.96 15.14 -8.28
C ARG A 67 -5.89 14.17 -8.79
N LEU A 68 -5.00 13.70 -7.92
CA LEU A 68 -3.92 12.77 -8.29
C LEU A 68 -4.46 11.38 -8.63
N ARG A 69 -5.42 10.87 -7.86
CA ARG A 69 -6.07 9.58 -8.12
C ARG A 69 -6.72 9.54 -9.51
N ARG A 70 -7.33 10.64 -9.97
CA ARG A 70 -7.91 10.72 -11.32
C ARG A 70 -6.90 10.54 -12.45
N LEU A 71 -5.63 10.92 -12.24
CA LEU A 71 -4.57 10.73 -13.24
C LEU A 71 -4.22 9.26 -13.39
N VAL A 72 -3.97 8.58 -12.27
CA VAL A 72 -3.56 7.16 -12.26
C VAL A 72 -4.71 6.19 -12.53
N SER A 73 -5.95 6.51 -12.10
CA SER A 73 -7.09 5.58 -12.21
C SER A 73 -7.42 5.17 -13.64
N LYS A 74 -7.00 5.96 -14.64
CA LYS A 74 -7.18 5.62 -16.06
C LYS A 74 -6.45 4.33 -16.46
N ALA A 75 -5.33 4.03 -15.81
CA ALA A 75 -4.57 2.79 -16.02
C ALA A 75 -5.24 1.57 -15.34
N PHE A 76 -6.20 1.78 -14.44
CA PHE A 76 -6.84 0.71 -13.65
C PHE A 76 -8.34 0.56 -13.96
N VAL A 77 -8.81 1.08 -15.09
CA VAL A 77 -10.22 0.91 -15.49
C VAL A 77 -10.49 -0.55 -15.87
N PRO A 78 -11.73 -1.07 -15.69
CA PRO A 78 -12.05 -2.48 -15.92
C PRO A 78 -11.65 -3.00 -17.30
N LYS A 79 -11.76 -2.18 -18.34
CA LYS A 79 -11.35 -2.55 -19.71
C LYS A 79 -9.84 -2.79 -19.81
N VAL A 80 -9.02 -1.96 -19.16
CA VAL A 80 -7.55 -2.09 -19.16
C VAL A 80 -7.16 -3.32 -18.36
N VAL A 81 -7.71 -3.49 -17.16
CA VAL A 81 -7.45 -4.66 -16.31
C VAL A 81 -7.84 -5.96 -17.02
N LYS A 82 -9.01 -6.01 -17.67
CA LYS A 82 -9.44 -7.19 -18.43
C LYS A 82 -8.51 -7.49 -19.61
N ALA A 83 -7.92 -6.48 -20.23
CA ALA A 83 -6.98 -6.69 -21.33
C ALA A 83 -5.66 -7.34 -20.88
N LEU A 84 -5.35 -7.34 -19.58
CA LEU A 84 -4.17 -8.03 -19.02
C LEU A 84 -4.38 -9.54 -18.88
N GLU A 85 -5.63 -10.04 -18.94
CA GLU A 85 -5.95 -11.43 -18.66
C GLU A 85 -5.13 -12.43 -19.49
N PRO A 86 -5.01 -12.31 -20.84
CA PRO A 86 -4.22 -13.27 -21.62
C PRO A 86 -2.73 -13.25 -21.26
N GLU A 87 -2.20 -12.08 -20.89
CA GLU A 87 -0.80 -11.91 -20.50
C GLU A 87 -0.53 -12.53 -19.13
N ILE A 88 -1.44 -12.30 -18.17
CA ILE A 88 -1.40 -12.93 -16.84
C ILE A 88 -1.43 -14.45 -16.96
N VAL A 89 -2.31 -15.00 -17.81
CA VAL A 89 -2.37 -16.45 -18.07
C VAL A 89 -1.03 -16.95 -18.60
N GLY A 90 -0.44 -16.27 -19.58
CA GLY A 90 0.88 -16.65 -20.11
C GLY A 90 2.01 -16.58 -19.07
N LEU A 91 1.97 -15.60 -18.16
CA LEU A 91 2.90 -15.50 -17.04
C LEU A 91 2.74 -16.68 -16.08
N VAL A 92 1.49 -17.01 -15.71
CA VAL A 92 1.20 -18.17 -14.84
C VAL A 92 1.66 -19.48 -15.51
N ASP A 93 1.33 -19.69 -16.78
CA ASP A 93 1.75 -20.88 -17.53
C ASP A 93 3.28 -21.00 -17.62
N GLY A 94 3.98 -19.87 -17.75
CA GLY A 94 5.43 -19.82 -17.74
C GLY A 94 6.03 -20.17 -16.37
N LEU A 95 5.49 -19.59 -15.31
CA LEU A 95 5.94 -19.82 -13.92
C LEU A 95 5.68 -21.25 -13.45
N LEU A 96 4.63 -21.90 -13.98
CA LEU A 96 4.27 -23.28 -13.64
C LEU A 96 4.87 -24.33 -14.59
N ARG A 97 5.63 -23.93 -15.62
CA ARG A 97 6.09 -24.84 -16.69
C ARG A 97 6.88 -26.04 -16.18
N ASP A 98 7.75 -25.82 -15.21
CA ASP A 98 8.64 -26.84 -14.64
C ASP A 98 8.22 -27.27 -13.23
N ALA A 99 6.98 -26.96 -12.84
CA ALA A 99 6.45 -27.30 -11.52
C ALA A 99 6.09 -28.79 -11.45
N ASP A 100 7.12 -29.64 -11.28
CA ASP A 100 6.96 -31.08 -11.09
C ASP A 100 7.16 -31.48 -9.62
N GLY A 101 6.20 -32.20 -9.04
CA GLY A 101 6.28 -32.69 -7.68
C GLY A 101 6.12 -31.61 -6.61
N ALA A 102 7.19 -31.31 -5.86
CA ALA A 102 7.16 -30.32 -4.78
C ALA A 102 7.52 -28.93 -5.33
N PHE A 103 6.60 -27.98 -5.17
CA PHE A 103 6.71 -26.61 -5.68
C PHE A 103 6.53 -25.59 -4.55
N ASP A 104 7.44 -24.61 -4.46
CA ASP A 104 7.28 -23.46 -3.58
C ASP A 104 6.37 -22.42 -4.26
N ALA A 105 5.09 -22.41 -3.88
CA ALA A 105 4.10 -21.51 -4.46
C ALA A 105 4.35 -20.03 -4.15
N ILE A 106 5.13 -19.69 -3.13
CA ILE A 106 5.47 -18.31 -2.82
C ILE A 106 6.57 -17.84 -3.76
N ALA A 107 7.72 -18.52 -3.74
CA ALA A 107 8.87 -18.15 -4.54
C ALA A 107 8.64 -18.34 -6.05
N GLY A 108 7.91 -19.40 -6.42
CA GLY A 108 7.68 -19.78 -7.81
C GLY A 108 6.46 -19.13 -8.48
N LEU A 109 5.53 -18.53 -7.73
CA LEU A 109 4.30 -17.98 -8.32
C LEU A 109 3.83 -16.69 -7.66
N ALA A 110 3.52 -16.72 -6.36
CA ALA A 110 2.82 -15.62 -5.69
C ALA A 110 3.64 -14.34 -5.62
N TYR A 111 4.97 -14.45 -5.51
CA TYR A 111 5.88 -13.30 -5.54
C TYR A 111 6.16 -12.78 -6.97
N PRO A 112 6.65 -13.59 -7.92
CA PRO A 112 7.02 -13.07 -9.25
C PRO A 112 5.83 -12.58 -10.07
N LEU A 113 4.63 -13.17 -9.93
CA LEU A 113 3.47 -12.82 -10.77
C LEU A 113 3.02 -11.35 -10.59
N PRO A 114 2.73 -10.84 -9.37
CA PRO A 114 2.34 -9.45 -9.19
C PRO A 114 3.43 -8.46 -9.62
N VAL A 115 4.71 -8.80 -9.45
CA VAL A 115 5.83 -7.93 -9.84
C VAL A 115 5.88 -7.80 -11.37
N ALA A 116 5.81 -8.90 -12.10
CA ALA A 116 5.76 -8.88 -13.57
C ALA A 116 4.56 -8.06 -14.10
N VAL A 117 3.38 -8.23 -13.48
CA VAL A 117 2.16 -7.50 -13.87
C VAL A 117 2.28 -5.99 -13.62
N ILE A 118 2.84 -5.57 -12.48
CA ILE A 118 3.01 -4.13 -12.21
C ILE A 118 4.11 -3.51 -13.06
N CYS A 119 5.23 -4.20 -13.30
CA CYS A 119 6.29 -3.74 -14.21
C CYS A 119 5.69 -3.47 -15.60
N ARG A 120 4.87 -4.40 -16.10
CA ARG A 120 4.16 -4.23 -17.37
C ARG A 120 3.26 -2.99 -17.40
N LEU A 121 2.44 -2.81 -16.36
CA LEU A 121 1.55 -1.65 -16.24
C LEU A 121 2.31 -0.32 -16.20
N LEU A 122 3.49 -0.32 -15.60
CA LEU A 122 4.36 0.85 -15.49
C LEU A 122 5.27 1.06 -16.71
N GLY A 123 5.29 0.10 -17.65
CA GLY A 123 6.17 0.13 -18.80
C GLY A 123 7.64 -0.13 -18.45
N VAL A 124 7.90 -0.78 -17.32
CA VAL A 124 9.24 -1.23 -16.90
C VAL A 124 9.62 -2.47 -17.72
N PRO A 125 10.77 -2.47 -18.40
CA PRO A 125 11.29 -3.66 -19.09
C PRO A 125 11.46 -4.84 -18.13
N LEU A 126 11.26 -6.07 -18.61
CA LEU A 126 11.34 -7.27 -17.75
C LEU A 126 12.77 -7.51 -17.24
N GLU A 127 13.78 -7.11 -18.01
CA GLU A 127 15.19 -7.16 -17.62
C GLU A 127 15.51 -6.28 -16.39
N ASP A 128 14.70 -5.24 -16.16
CA ASP A 128 14.85 -4.31 -15.03
C ASP A 128 14.02 -4.74 -13.82
N GLU A 129 13.26 -5.86 -13.92
CA GLU A 129 12.40 -6.37 -12.85
C GLU A 129 13.15 -6.58 -11.51
N PRO A 130 14.37 -7.16 -11.48
CA PRO A 130 15.09 -7.36 -10.23
C PRO A 130 15.44 -6.04 -9.52
N GLU A 131 15.86 -5.03 -10.29
CA GLU A 131 16.19 -3.70 -9.74
C GLU A 131 14.93 -2.97 -9.28
N PHE A 132 13.85 -3.03 -10.08
CA PHE A 132 12.56 -2.47 -9.74
C PHE A 132 11.99 -3.09 -8.46
N SER A 133 12.05 -4.42 -8.34
CA SER A 133 11.57 -5.16 -7.17
C SER A 133 12.35 -4.79 -5.90
N ALA A 134 13.68 -4.71 -5.99
CA ALA A 134 14.53 -4.28 -4.88
C ALA A 134 14.21 -2.84 -4.43
N ALA A 135 14.09 -1.91 -5.37
CA ALA A 135 13.73 -0.51 -5.08
C ALA A 135 12.32 -0.40 -4.46
N SER A 136 11.35 -1.15 -4.99
CA SER A 136 9.98 -1.21 -4.45
C SER A 136 9.96 -1.80 -3.04
N GLY A 137 10.76 -2.83 -2.76
CA GLY A 137 10.88 -3.41 -1.42
C GLY A 137 11.39 -2.41 -0.39
N LEU A 138 12.40 -1.61 -0.73
CA LEU A 138 12.92 -0.54 0.14
C LEU A 138 11.87 0.54 0.41
N LEU A 139 11.09 0.92 -0.61
CA LEU A 139 9.97 1.86 -0.45
C LEU A 139 8.85 1.28 0.42
N ALA A 140 8.52 0.00 0.25
CA ALA A 140 7.47 -0.66 1.03
C ALA A 140 7.79 -0.71 2.54
N GLN A 141 9.07 -0.88 2.91
CA GLN A 141 9.50 -0.81 4.32
C GLN A 141 9.18 0.54 4.97
N SER A 142 9.20 1.64 4.19
CA SER A 142 8.80 2.96 4.70
C SER A 142 7.29 3.10 4.97
N LEU A 143 6.48 2.20 4.41
CA LEU A 143 5.03 2.13 4.58
C LEU A 143 4.59 1.11 5.64
N ASP A 144 5.54 0.43 6.28
CA ASP A 144 5.26 -0.63 7.24
C ASP A 144 4.41 -0.10 8.42
N PRO A 145 3.31 -0.79 8.81
CA PRO A 145 2.46 -0.37 9.93
C PRO A 145 3.23 -0.15 11.24
N PHE A 146 4.31 -0.89 11.45
CA PHE A 146 5.19 -0.74 12.60
C PHE A 146 5.94 0.59 12.55
N VAL A 147 6.63 0.90 11.44
CA VAL A 147 7.24 2.23 11.19
C VAL A 147 6.22 3.35 11.34
N THR A 148 5.02 3.08 10.83
CA THR A 148 3.87 3.97 10.83
C THR A 148 3.28 4.23 12.22
N VAL A 149 3.45 3.30 13.16
CA VAL A 149 2.95 3.38 14.54
C VAL A 149 4.04 3.79 15.52
N THR A 150 5.30 3.41 15.30
CA THR A 150 6.41 3.62 16.25
C THR A 150 7.36 4.74 15.83
N GLY A 151 7.32 5.21 14.58
CA GLY A 151 8.27 6.19 14.05
C GLY A 151 9.70 5.64 13.88
N SER A 152 9.89 4.33 14.04
CA SER A 152 11.17 3.64 13.91
C SER A 152 11.03 2.43 13.00
N ALA A 153 12.00 2.23 12.10
CA ALA A 153 12.19 0.92 11.47
C ALA A 153 12.46 -0.08 12.61
N GLY A 154 11.59 -1.09 12.74
CA GLY A 154 11.83 -2.18 13.67
C GLY A 154 13.20 -2.77 13.36
N GLY A 155 14.13 -2.68 14.32
CA GLY A 155 15.44 -3.28 14.18
C GLY A 155 15.30 -4.78 13.99
N GLY A 156 15.86 -5.29 12.90
CA GLY A 156 16.25 -6.68 12.79
C GLY A 156 17.46 -6.96 13.67
#